data_AF-A0A7Y8ILL3-F1
#
_entry.id   AF-A0A7Y8ILL3-F1
#
_cell.length_a   1.000
_cell.length_b   1.000
_cell.length_c   1.000
_cell.angle_alpha   90.00
_cell.angle_beta   90.00
_cell.angle_gamma   90.00
#
_symmetry.space_group_name_H-M   'P 1'
#
loop_
_entity.id
_entity.type
_entity.pdbx_description
1 polymer ?
#
loop_
_entity_poly.entity_id
_entity_poly.type
_entity_poly.pdbx_seq_one_letter_code
_entity_poly.pdbx_strand_id
1 'polypeptide(L)'
;MKQKKIVLLTGCTLLLLLVIIACAAAPVAPPQSQQPPMQVAAAPQTPPAQQPVVEPPKPSPKPKDVYEMEISPLTPADCARCHPGVFNEIKGEGGKHKFDCQKCHTKFHQYNPVKQNWNEIMPQCKTCHGLIHGEKFAACATCHSNPHAPKTQMTMSAEMSKVCGDCHTKVGQEVKTNVSKHTNVACSSCHHDKHGYIPSCMECHKPHTSTLTVKECLACHPVHSPLKISYPISTVNDICGSCHGVVYGKLKANASKHSTLTCASCHTKHRFIPKCEDCHSKPHGEALLKKFPNCADCHVGAHDLPSKSISK
;
A
#
# COMPACT_ATOMS: atom_id res chain seq x y z
N MET A 1 -33.27 -15.89 -49.58
CA MET A 1 -34.74 -16.08 -49.66
C MET A 1 -35.29 -16.38 -48.27
N LYS A 2 -36.32 -15.62 -47.85
CA LYS A 2 -37.32 -15.81 -46.77
C LYS A 2 -36.80 -16.05 -45.33
N GLN A 3 -36.91 -15.11 -44.38
CA GLN A 3 -38.05 -14.40 -43.75
C GLN A 3 -38.68 -15.08 -42.51
N LYS A 4 -38.73 -14.28 -41.42
CA LYS A 4 -39.75 -14.15 -40.35
C LYS A 4 -39.84 -15.30 -39.33
N LYS A 5 -39.96 -15.06 -38.02
CA LYS A 5 -40.98 -14.28 -37.25
C LYS A 5 -40.31 -13.77 -35.95
N ILE A 6 -40.33 -12.50 -35.51
CA ILE A 6 -41.39 -11.62 -34.99
C ILE A 6 -42.44 -12.33 -34.12
N VAL A 7 -42.32 -12.16 -32.80
CA VAL A 7 -43.44 -12.14 -31.85
C VAL A 7 -43.29 -10.88 -30.99
N LEU A 8 -44.30 -10.03 -31.08
CA LEU A 8 -44.55 -8.78 -30.37
C LEU A 8 -45.78 -9.03 -29.48
N LEU A 9 -45.77 -8.58 -28.23
CA LEU A 9 -46.95 -8.31 -27.39
C LEU A 9 -46.45 -7.62 -26.09
N THR A 10 -46.32 -6.29 -26.00
CA THR A 10 -47.34 -5.26 -25.66
C THR A 10 -48.30 -5.65 -24.53
N GLY A 11 -48.17 -4.98 -23.39
CA GLY A 11 -49.12 -5.01 -22.27
C GLY A 11 -49.03 -3.71 -21.45
N CYS A 12 -49.98 -2.82 -21.71
CA CYS A 12 -50.48 -1.63 -20.99
C CYS A 12 -49.93 -1.33 -19.58
N THR A 13 -49.41 -0.13 -19.27
CA THR A 13 -50.14 1.13 -18.97
C THR A 13 -51.44 0.98 -18.17
N LEU A 14 -51.40 1.16 -16.85
CA LEU A 14 -52.25 2.08 -16.06
C LEU A 14 -52.03 1.82 -14.56
N LEU A 15 -51.49 2.81 -13.82
CA LEU A 15 -51.89 3.11 -12.45
C LEU A 15 -51.22 4.42 -12.02
N LEU A 16 -51.96 5.51 -12.22
CA LEU A 16 -51.75 6.84 -11.63
C LEU A 16 -52.74 7.00 -10.46
N LEU A 17 -52.30 7.72 -9.42
CA LEU A 17 -53.08 8.41 -8.36
C LEU A 17 -53.68 7.49 -7.26
N LEU A 18 -53.50 7.68 -5.96
CA LEU A 18 -53.08 8.78 -5.06
C LEU A 18 -52.30 8.14 -3.88
N VAL A 19 -51.36 8.81 -3.19
CA VAL A 19 -51.64 9.68 -2.02
C VAL A 19 -50.41 10.57 -1.76
N ILE A 20 -50.74 11.81 -1.44
CA ILE A 20 -49.90 12.97 -1.21
C ILE A 20 -49.40 12.95 0.26
N ILE A 21 -48.37 13.76 0.54
CA ILE A 21 -47.94 14.33 1.83
C ILE A 21 -46.70 13.65 2.46
N ALA A 22 -45.53 14.25 2.24
CA ALA A 22 -44.71 14.85 3.31
C ALA A 22 -43.43 15.45 2.72
N CYS A 23 -43.43 16.78 2.57
CA CYS A 23 -42.23 17.57 2.30
C CYS A 23 -41.41 17.78 3.58
N ALA A 24 -40.10 17.96 3.37
CA ALA A 24 -39.15 18.70 4.19
C ALA A 24 -38.60 18.05 5.47
N ALA A 25 -37.36 17.55 5.37
CA ALA A 25 -36.36 17.65 6.44
C ALA A 25 -34.94 17.58 5.84
N ALA A 26 -34.37 18.74 5.51
CA ALA A 26 -32.92 18.88 5.36
C ALA A 26 -32.30 19.16 6.74
N PRO A 27 -31.11 18.64 7.06
CA PRO A 27 -30.46 18.94 8.34
C PRO A 27 -30.00 20.39 8.38
N VAL A 28 -30.54 21.14 9.34
CA VAL A 28 -30.18 22.52 9.69
C VAL A 28 -28.83 22.51 10.41
N ALA A 29 -27.94 23.43 10.02
CA ALA A 29 -26.65 23.67 10.66
C ALA A 29 -26.82 24.11 12.14
N PRO A 30 -25.86 23.80 13.03
CA PRO A 30 -25.98 24.17 14.44
C PRO A 30 -25.90 25.70 14.65
N PRO A 31 -26.60 26.25 15.66
CA PRO A 31 -26.64 27.67 15.94
C PRO A 31 -25.30 28.18 16.48
N GLN A 32 -24.85 29.32 15.97
CA GLN A 32 -23.72 30.07 16.51
C GLN A 32 -24.03 30.53 17.94
N SER A 33 -23.14 30.21 18.87
CA SER A 33 -23.17 30.68 20.25
C SER A 33 -23.02 32.20 20.29
N GLN A 34 -24.04 32.88 20.82
CA GLN A 34 -24.03 34.31 21.11
C GLN A 34 -23.11 34.57 22.32
N GLN A 35 -22.15 35.47 22.16
CA GLN A 35 -21.34 35.97 23.28
C GLN A 35 -22.20 36.89 24.18
N PRO A 36 -21.95 36.94 25.51
CA PRO A 36 -22.66 37.84 26.41
C PRO A 36 -22.36 39.32 26.13
N PRO A 37 -23.26 40.25 26.48
CA PRO A 37 -23.07 41.67 26.22
C PRO A 37 -21.93 42.21 27.11
N MET A 38 -20.88 42.74 26.47
CA MET A 38 -19.88 43.57 27.15
C MET A 38 -20.53 44.86 27.64
N GLN A 39 -20.51 45.07 28.95
CA GLN A 39 -20.83 46.35 29.58
C GLN A 39 -19.81 47.39 29.12
N VAL A 40 -20.30 48.47 28.51
CA VAL A 40 -19.50 49.63 28.15
C VAL A 40 -19.39 50.51 29.41
N ALA A 41 -18.27 50.41 30.12
CA ALA A 41 -17.92 51.39 31.13
C ALA A 41 -17.54 52.71 30.43
N ALA A 42 -18.14 53.82 30.85
CA ALA A 42 -17.81 55.15 30.36
C ALA A 42 -16.37 55.51 30.77
N ALA A 43 -15.49 55.68 29.79
CA ALA A 43 -14.15 56.23 29.99
C ALA A 43 -14.22 57.76 30.14
N PRO A 44 -13.44 58.37 31.04
CA PRO A 44 -13.42 59.81 31.22
C PRO A 44 -12.88 60.54 30.00
N GLN A 45 -13.59 61.60 29.59
CA GLN A 45 -13.20 62.49 28.50
C GLN A 45 -11.93 63.23 28.91
N THR A 46 -10.83 62.94 28.21
CA THR A 46 -9.58 63.71 28.28
C THR A 46 -9.59 64.73 27.14
N PRO A 47 -9.13 65.99 27.33
CA PRO A 47 -9.16 67.01 26.28
C PRO A 47 -8.31 66.59 25.06
N PRO A 48 -8.66 67.02 23.83
CA PRO A 48 -7.90 66.64 22.65
C PRO A 48 -6.49 67.23 22.71
N ALA A 49 -5.49 66.35 22.82
CA ALA A 49 -4.11 66.69 22.54
C ALA A 49 -3.98 67.01 21.04
N GLN A 50 -3.41 68.17 20.74
CA GLN A 50 -3.07 68.58 19.37
C GLN A 50 -2.16 67.53 18.75
N GLN A 51 -2.61 66.93 17.64
CA GLN A 51 -1.76 66.04 16.84
C GLN A 51 -0.59 66.86 16.29
N PRO A 52 0.67 66.39 16.44
CA PRO A 52 1.78 66.94 15.68
C PRO A 52 1.47 66.74 14.19
N VAL A 53 1.57 67.81 13.42
CA VAL A 53 1.51 67.76 11.96
C VAL A 53 2.65 66.87 11.48
N VAL A 54 2.33 65.65 11.05
CA VAL A 54 3.29 64.76 10.40
C VAL A 54 3.49 65.30 8.99
N GLU A 55 4.69 65.79 8.72
CA GLU A 55 5.14 66.23 7.40
C GLU A 55 4.88 65.09 6.38
N PRO A 56 4.29 65.38 5.20
CA PRO A 56 4.04 64.35 4.20
C PRO A 56 5.34 63.62 3.83
N PRO A 57 5.31 62.28 3.66
CA PRO A 57 6.51 61.53 3.31
C PRO A 57 7.11 62.11 2.03
N LYS A 58 8.40 62.45 2.10
CA LYS A 58 9.17 62.95 0.94
C LYS A 58 8.90 62.05 -0.26
N PRO A 59 8.65 62.62 -1.46
CA PRO A 59 8.45 61.83 -2.66
C PRO A 59 9.63 60.89 -2.85
N SER A 60 9.36 59.58 -2.86
CA SER A 60 10.37 58.60 -3.23
C SER A 60 10.93 58.99 -4.60
N PRO A 61 12.27 59.02 -4.78
CA PRO A 61 12.86 59.41 -6.05
C PRO A 61 12.24 58.56 -7.16
N LYS A 62 11.84 59.22 -8.26
CA LYS A 62 11.29 58.55 -9.44
C LYS A 62 12.19 57.36 -9.79
N PRO A 63 11.64 56.16 -10.04
CA PRO A 63 12.45 55.02 -10.42
C PRO A 63 13.31 55.42 -11.61
N LYS A 64 14.63 55.19 -11.53
CA LYS A 64 15.48 55.22 -12.73
C LYS A 64 14.87 54.27 -13.75
N ASP A 65 15.06 54.56 -15.04
CA ASP A 65 14.59 53.67 -16.10
C ASP A 65 15.02 52.23 -15.78
N VAL A 66 14.09 51.28 -15.90
CA VAL A 66 14.35 49.86 -15.62
C VAL A 66 15.47 49.30 -16.49
N TYR A 67 15.75 49.96 -17.61
CA TYR A 67 16.86 49.62 -18.52
C TYR A 67 18.21 50.23 -18.12
N GLU A 68 18.25 51.09 -17.10
CA GLU A 68 19.48 51.73 -16.60
C GLU A 68 19.94 51.20 -15.23
N MET A 69 19.22 50.23 -14.68
CA MET A 69 19.50 49.65 -13.36
C MET A 69 20.11 48.24 -13.46
N GLU A 70 21.01 47.93 -12.54
CA GLU A 70 21.44 46.55 -12.32
C GLU A 70 20.28 45.74 -11.74
N ILE A 71 19.88 44.68 -12.46
CA ILE A 71 18.76 43.84 -12.08
C ILE A 71 19.26 42.69 -11.21
N SER A 72 18.81 42.65 -9.96
CA SER A 72 19.01 41.50 -9.09
C SER A 72 18.30 40.26 -9.65
N PRO A 73 18.89 39.05 -9.53
CA PRO A 73 18.22 37.81 -9.90
C PRO A 73 16.89 37.62 -9.14
N LEU A 74 15.93 36.97 -9.79
CA LEU A 74 14.67 36.59 -9.15
C LEU A 74 14.93 35.75 -7.89
N THR A 75 14.12 35.92 -6.86
CA THR A 75 14.13 35.05 -5.69
C THR A 75 13.15 33.89 -5.87
N PRO A 76 13.22 32.81 -5.07
CA PRO A 76 12.20 31.76 -5.08
C PRO A 76 10.78 32.29 -4.78
N ALA A 77 10.68 33.34 -3.96
CA ALA A 77 9.41 33.99 -3.67
C ALA A 77 8.85 34.70 -4.91
N ASP A 78 9.69 35.36 -5.71
CA ASP A 78 9.27 35.98 -6.97
C ASP A 78 8.78 34.93 -7.97
N CYS A 79 9.49 33.81 -8.09
CA CYS A 79 9.06 32.68 -8.90
C CYS A 79 7.71 32.11 -8.41
N ALA A 80 7.52 31.99 -7.09
CA ALA A 80 6.30 31.43 -6.48
C ALA A 80 5.05 32.28 -6.74
N ARG A 81 5.20 33.60 -6.93
CA ARG A 81 4.08 34.50 -7.27
C ARG A 81 3.43 34.15 -8.62
N CYS A 82 4.21 33.64 -9.56
CA CYS A 82 3.72 33.23 -10.89
C CYS A 82 3.58 31.71 -11.03
N HIS A 83 4.37 30.92 -10.29
CA HIS A 83 4.35 29.46 -10.30
C HIS A 83 3.95 28.85 -8.95
N PRO A 84 2.76 29.19 -8.40
CA PRO A 84 2.34 28.73 -7.08
C PRO A 84 2.18 27.21 -7.01
N GLY A 85 1.78 26.56 -8.10
CA GLY A 85 1.66 25.10 -8.17
C GLY A 85 3.00 24.40 -7.95
N VAL A 86 4.02 24.76 -8.74
CA VAL A 86 5.39 24.23 -8.62
C VAL A 86 5.96 24.53 -7.24
N PHE A 87 5.77 25.75 -6.73
CA PHE A 87 6.26 26.11 -5.41
C PHE A 87 5.62 25.26 -4.31
N ASN A 88 4.30 25.09 -4.33
CA ASN A 88 3.58 24.28 -3.35
C ASN A 88 3.98 22.81 -3.41
N GLU A 89 4.24 22.30 -4.61
CA GLU A 89 4.72 20.95 -4.81
C GLU A 89 6.13 20.75 -4.23
N ILE A 90 7.08 21.64 -4.54
CA ILE A 90 8.43 21.60 -3.95
C ILE A 90 8.34 21.73 -2.42
N LYS A 91 7.46 22.61 -1.92
CA LYS A 91 7.23 22.82 -0.49
C LYS A 91 6.74 21.55 0.19
N GLY A 92 5.79 20.82 -0.41
CA GLY A 92 5.25 19.58 0.15
C GLY A 92 6.15 18.37 -0.06
N GLU A 93 6.60 18.16 -1.29
CA GLU A 93 7.15 16.89 -1.78
C GLU A 93 8.60 16.98 -2.30
N GLY A 94 9.15 18.18 -2.48
CA GLY A 94 10.45 18.37 -3.14
C GLY A 94 11.67 17.85 -2.36
N GLY A 95 11.52 17.51 -1.08
CA GLY A 95 12.61 16.98 -0.26
C GLY A 95 13.83 17.91 -0.24
N LYS A 96 14.96 17.45 -0.80
CA LYS A 96 16.20 18.24 -0.92
C LYS A 96 16.19 19.26 -2.08
N HIS A 97 15.21 19.22 -2.98
CA HIS A 97 15.07 20.20 -4.07
C HIS A 97 14.46 21.53 -3.61
N LYS A 98 14.37 21.76 -2.30
CA LYS A 98 13.97 23.03 -1.67
C LYS A 98 15.14 24.02 -1.67
N PHE A 99 15.57 24.44 -2.86
CA PHE A 99 16.63 25.42 -3.05
C PHE A 99 16.25 26.43 -4.14
N ASP A 100 17.09 27.45 -4.35
CA ASP A 100 16.79 28.53 -5.29
C ASP A 100 16.61 28.03 -6.72
N CYS A 101 15.50 28.41 -7.36
CA CYS A 101 15.12 27.94 -8.69
C CYS A 101 16.25 28.13 -9.73
N GLN A 102 17.01 29.22 -9.57
CA GLN A 102 18.11 29.63 -10.43
C GLN A 102 19.32 28.68 -10.37
N LYS A 103 19.44 27.86 -9.32
CA LYS A 103 20.49 26.84 -9.22
C LYS A 103 20.28 25.67 -10.18
N CYS A 104 19.05 25.50 -10.68
CA CYS A 104 18.70 24.50 -11.69
C CYS A 104 18.35 25.18 -13.01
N HIS A 105 17.44 26.15 -12.99
CA HIS A 105 16.99 26.88 -14.16
C HIS A 105 17.91 28.07 -14.46
N THR A 106 18.59 28.03 -15.59
CA THR A 106 19.41 29.15 -16.10
C THR A 106 18.74 29.89 -17.26
N LYS A 107 17.63 29.35 -17.78
CA LYS A 107 16.83 29.88 -18.87
C LYS A 107 15.36 29.96 -18.43
N PHE A 108 14.76 31.14 -18.56
CA PHE A 108 13.39 31.42 -18.12
C PHE A 108 12.54 31.99 -19.26
N HIS A 109 11.28 31.56 -19.34
CA HIS A 109 10.33 32.00 -20.38
C HIS A 109 10.82 31.83 -21.84
N GLN A 110 11.70 30.84 -22.09
CA GLN A 110 12.23 30.53 -23.42
C GLN A 110 11.50 29.39 -24.14
N TYR A 111 10.53 28.75 -23.48
CA TYR A 111 9.73 27.72 -24.12
C TYR A 111 8.91 28.32 -25.26
N ASN A 112 9.01 27.72 -26.44
CA ASN A 112 8.27 28.12 -27.62
C ASN A 112 7.49 26.91 -28.16
N PRO A 113 6.14 26.92 -28.11
CA PRO A 113 5.32 25.82 -28.61
C PRO A 113 5.54 25.47 -30.09
N VAL A 114 5.93 26.45 -30.92
CA VAL A 114 6.22 26.22 -32.35
C VAL A 114 7.55 25.48 -32.51
N LYS A 115 8.55 25.77 -31.67
CA LYS A 115 9.87 25.12 -31.72
C LYS A 115 9.93 23.81 -30.94
N GLN A 116 8.97 23.56 -30.03
CA GLN A 116 8.96 22.39 -29.15
C GLN A 116 10.28 22.17 -28.39
N ASN A 117 10.96 23.26 -28.02
CA ASN A 117 12.33 23.26 -27.51
C ASN A 117 12.46 22.83 -26.03
N TRP A 118 11.47 22.12 -25.47
CA TRP A 118 11.44 21.83 -24.03
C TRP A 118 12.64 21.01 -23.56
N ASN A 119 12.96 19.93 -24.28
CA ASN A 119 14.06 19.05 -23.93
C ASN A 119 15.44 19.74 -23.98
N GLU A 120 15.59 20.76 -24.81
CA GLU A 120 16.84 21.50 -24.97
C GLU A 120 17.08 22.54 -23.86
N ILE A 121 15.99 23.12 -23.34
CA ILE A 121 16.07 24.17 -22.31
C ILE A 121 15.95 23.60 -20.90
N MET A 122 15.57 22.32 -20.76
CA MET A 122 15.42 21.71 -19.45
C MET A 122 16.75 21.33 -18.77
N PRO A 123 16.95 21.75 -17.50
CA PRO A 123 18.12 21.37 -16.75
C PRO A 123 18.25 19.86 -16.67
N GLN A 124 19.47 19.38 -16.91
CA GLN A 124 19.77 17.96 -16.83
C GLN A 124 20.05 17.59 -15.38
N CYS A 125 19.43 16.51 -14.88
CA CYS A 125 19.68 16.01 -13.52
C CYS A 125 21.18 15.76 -13.27
N LYS A 126 21.91 15.37 -14.33
CA LYS A 126 23.34 15.07 -14.30
C LYS A 126 24.24 16.24 -13.89
N THR A 127 23.73 17.47 -13.93
CA THR A 127 24.48 18.67 -13.51
C THR A 127 24.79 18.65 -12.00
N CYS A 128 23.93 18.00 -11.20
CA CYS A 128 24.13 17.86 -9.76
C CYS A 128 24.18 16.41 -9.29
N HIS A 129 23.58 15.47 -10.03
CA HIS A 129 23.52 14.06 -9.68
C HIS A 129 24.38 13.21 -10.62
N GLY A 130 25.05 12.18 -10.11
CA GLY A 130 25.68 11.17 -10.96
C GLY A 130 24.66 10.16 -11.50
N LEU A 131 25.17 9.16 -12.23
CA LEU A 131 24.40 7.98 -12.64
C LEU A 131 24.27 6.99 -11.49
N ILE A 132 23.49 7.36 -10.47
CA ILE A 132 23.35 6.59 -9.22
C ILE A 132 22.72 5.20 -9.41
N HIS A 133 22.03 4.98 -10.52
CA HIS A 133 21.46 3.68 -10.92
C HIS A 133 22.29 3.00 -12.02
N GLY A 134 23.48 3.53 -12.34
CA GLY A 134 24.30 3.07 -13.44
C GLY A 134 23.84 3.58 -14.81
N GLU A 135 24.63 3.27 -15.84
CA GLU A 135 24.43 3.78 -17.20
C GLU A 135 23.14 3.29 -17.86
N LYS A 136 22.72 2.07 -17.54
CA LYS A 136 21.48 1.46 -18.06
C LYS A 136 20.23 2.29 -17.76
N PHE A 137 20.26 3.09 -16.69
CA PHE A 137 19.12 3.90 -16.24
C PHE A 137 19.45 5.41 -16.24
N ALA A 138 20.28 5.86 -17.19
CA ALA A 138 20.67 7.26 -17.31
C ALA A 138 19.55 8.22 -17.72
N ALA A 139 18.45 7.71 -18.30
CA ALA A 139 17.27 8.50 -18.63
C ALA A 139 16.40 8.74 -17.38
N CYS A 140 16.85 9.62 -16.48
CA CYS A 140 16.22 9.84 -15.17
C CYS A 140 14.71 10.12 -15.26
N ALA A 141 14.29 10.94 -16.23
CA ALA A 141 12.90 11.37 -16.41
C ALA A 141 11.94 10.26 -16.85
N THR A 142 12.45 9.11 -17.34
CA THR A 142 11.61 7.94 -17.65
C THR A 142 10.93 7.38 -16.40
N CYS A 143 11.57 7.53 -15.24
CA CYS A 143 11.08 7.01 -13.97
C CYS A 143 10.73 8.14 -12.99
N HIS A 144 11.54 9.22 -12.99
CA HIS A 144 11.32 10.42 -12.21
C HIS A 144 10.60 11.46 -13.08
N SER A 145 9.31 11.22 -13.32
CA SER A 145 8.46 12.07 -14.16
C SER A 145 8.38 13.51 -13.68
N ASN A 146 8.58 13.71 -12.38
CA ASN A 146 8.55 15.00 -11.73
C ASN A 146 9.95 15.43 -11.25
N PRO A 147 10.61 16.39 -11.92
CA PRO A 147 11.92 16.88 -11.51
C PRO A 147 11.90 17.73 -10.23
N HIS A 148 10.74 18.25 -9.85
CA HIS A 148 10.55 19.06 -8.65
C HIS A 148 10.22 18.21 -7.41
N ALA A 149 9.64 17.03 -7.62
CA ALA A 149 9.44 16.01 -6.59
C ALA A 149 9.89 14.61 -7.05
N PRO A 150 11.21 14.37 -7.28
CA PRO A 150 11.69 13.15 -7.94
C PRO A 150 11.37 11.84 -7.21
N LYS A 151 11.05 11.89 -5.91
CA LYS A 151 10.82 10.68 -5.09
C LYS A 151 9.36 10.30 -4.90
N THR A 152 8.41 11.19 -5.19
CA THR A 152 7.01 11.00 -4.74
C THR A 152 6.11 10.46 -5.85
N GLN A 153 6.47 10.65 -7.11
CA GLN A 153 5.60 10.35 -8.25
C GLN A 153 6.22 9.31 -9.21
N MET A 154 6.49 8.11 -8.67
CA MET A 154 6.97 6.97 -9.46
C MET A 154 5.85 5.94 -9.65
N THR A 155 4.87 6.28 -10.48
CA THR A 155 3.79 5.36 -10.85
C THR A 155 4.38 4.13 -11.56
N MET A 156 3.72 2.98 -11.39
CA MET A 156 4.17 1.77 -12.06
C MET A 156 3.85 1.84 -13.57
N SER A 157 4.85 2.20 -14.38
CA SER A 157 4.73 2.24 -15.83
C SER A 157 4.94 0.87 -16.48
N ALA A 158 4.50 0.72 -17.73
CA ALA A 158 4.74 -0.49 -18.51
C ALA A 158 6.25 -0.75 -18.69
N GLU A 159 7.05 0.30 -18.84
CA GLU A 159 8.50 0.22 -18.97
C GLU A 159 9.15 -0.23 -17.65
N MET A 160 8.74 0.37 -16.53
CA MET A 160 9.24 0.02 -15.20
C MET A 160 8.95 -1.46 -14.86
N SER A 161 7.77 -1.95 -15.23
CA SER A 161 7.36 -3.33 -14.96
C SER A 161 8.29 -4.39 -15.57
N LYS A 162 9.00 -4.03 -16.66
CA LYS A 162 9.88 -4.94 -17.40
C LYS A 162 11.27 -5.05 -16.78
N VAL A 163 11.65 -4.12 -15.91
CA VAL A 163 13.02 -3.98 -15.40
C VAL A 163 13.16 -4.26 -13.91
N CYS A 164 12.12 -4.76 -13.24
CA CYS A 164 12.16 -5.04 -11.80
C CYS A 164 13.35 -5.94 -11.41
N GLY A 165 13.63 -6.96 -12.22
CA GLY A 165 14.73 -7.92 -11.98
C GLY A 165 16.13 -7.34 -12.15
N ASP A 166 16.30 -6.21 -12.83
CA ASP A 166 17.61 -5.56 -12.99
C ASP A 166 18.07 -4.91 -11.69
N CYS A 167 17.14 -4.34 -10.92
CA CYS A 167 17.41 -3.72 -9.62
C CYS A 167 17.15 -4.70 -8.46
N HIS A 168 16.10 -5.50 -8.54
CA HIS A 168 15.72 -6.50 -7.54
C HIS A 168 16.21 -7.90 -7.93
N THR A 169 17.48 -8.01 -8.31
CA THR A 169 18.11 -9.25 -8.81
C THR A 169 17.89 -10.45 -7.89
N LYS A 170 18.04 -10.27 -6.58
CA LYS A 170 17.82 -11.32 -5.58
C LYS A 170 16.39 -11.85 -5.60
N VAL A 171 15.40 -10.95 -5.71
CA VAL A 171 13.98 -11.31 -5.75
C VAL A 171 13.63 -12.00 -7.06
N GLY A 172 14.10 -11.46 -8.19
CA GLY A 172 13.92 -12.09 -9.50
C GLY A 172 14.50 -13.50 -9.53
N GLN A 173 15.69 -13.69 -8.93
CA GLN A 173 16.31 -15.01 -8.80
C GLN A 173 15.54 -15.93 -7.84
N GLU A 174 15.00 -15.41 -6.74
CA GLU A 174 14.16 -16.19 -5.81
C GLU A 174 12.93 -16.77 -6.53
N VAL A 175 12.18 -15.95 -7.26
CA VAL A 175 10.99 -16.40 -8.01
C VAL A 175 11.35 -17.40 -9.11
N LYS A 176 12.49 -17.19 -9.78
CA LYS A 176 12.98 -18.09 -10.84
C LYS A 176 13.42 -19.45 -10.30
N THR A 177 14.05 -19.48 -9.12
CA THR A 177 14.56 -20.71 -8.50
C THR A 177 13.49 -21.49 -7.76
N ASN A 178 12.47 -20.82 -7.23
CA ASN A 178 11.40 -21.43 -6.43
C ASN A 178 10.10 -21.46 -7.23
N VAL A 179 10.09 -22.29 -8.27
CA VAL A 179 8.99 -22.36 -9.24
C VAL A 179 7.65 -22.61 -8.54
N SER A 180 6.68 -21.73 -8.81
CA SER A 180 5.32 -21.80 -8.29
C SER A 180 4.37 -21.09 -9.25
N LYS A 181 3.08 -20.97 -8.90
CA LYS A 181 2.14 -20.18 -9.71
C LYS A 181 2.57 -18.71 -9.85
N HIS A 182 3.29 -18.16 -8.86
CA HIS A 182 3.79 -16.79 -8.91
C HIS A 182 4.90 -16.60 -9.95
N THR A 183 5.59 -17.65 -10.39
CA THR A 183 6.59 -17.56 -11.45
C THR A 183 5.99 -17.10 -12.79
N ASN A 184 4.68 -17.32 -12.98
CA ASN A 184 3.95 -16.94 -14.20
C ASN A 184 3.22 -15.59 -14.04
N VAL A 185 3.43 -14.88 -12.95
CA VAL A 185 2.77 -13.60 -12.66
C VAL A 185 3.84 -12.50 -12.75
N ALA A 186 3.58 -11.46 -13.56
CA ALA A 186 4.49 -10.33 -13.66
C ALA A 186 4.55 -9.58 -12.31
N CYS A 187 5.72 -9.06 -11.94
CA CYS A 187 5.93 -8.36 -10.67
C CYS A 187 4.90 -7.23 -10.46
N SER A 188 4.62 -6.48 -11.52
CA SER A 188 3.64 -5.38 -11.53
C SER A 188 2.18 -5.81 -11.44
N SER A 189 1.87 -7.11 -11.49
CA SER A 189 0.49 -7.59 -11.28
C SER A 189 0.08 -7.46 -9.82
N CYS A 190 1.05 -7.59 -8.91
CA CYS A 190 0.85 -7.39 -7.48
C CYS A 190 1.42 -6.02 -7.05
N HIS A 191 2.64 -5.68 -7.49
CA HIS A 191 3.27 -4.38 -7.21
C HIS A 191 2.80 -3.30 -8.20
N HIS A 192 1.48 -3.11 -8.30
CA HIS A 192 0.86 -2.43 -9.44
C HIS A 192 0.67 -0.91 -9.29
N ASP A 193 0.75 -0.36 -8.06
CA ASP A 193 0.44 1.06 -7.80
C ASP A 193 1.62 1.98 -8.15
N LYS A 194 2.66 1.91 -7.33
CA LYS A 194 3.87 2.73 -7.45
C LYS A 194 5.11 1.95 -7.07
N HIS A 195 6.27 2.42 -7.50
CA HIS A 195 7.53 1.84 -7.08
C HIS A 195 7.63 1.82 -5.54
N GLY A 196 7.91 0.64 -4.98
CA GLY A 196 7.95 0.42 -3.52
C GLY A 196 6.60 0.11 -2.87
N TYR A 197 5.50 0.08 -3.62
CA TYR A 197 4.22 -0.42 -3.11
C TYR A 197 4.33 -1.91 -2.75
N ILE A 198 3.83 -2.30 -1.58
CA ILE A 198 3.76 -3.69 -1.15
C ILE A 198 2.27 -4.05 -1.00
N PRO A 199 1.73 -4.91 -1.88
CA PRO A 199 0.31 -5.26 -1.89
C PRO A 199 -0.05 -6.18 -0.71
N SER A 200 -1.35 -6.30 -0.47
CA SER A 200 -1.87 -7.36 0.39
C SER A 200 -1.94 -8.67 -0.38
N CYS A 201 -1.56 -9.78 0.25
CA CYS A 201 -1.77 -11.12 -0.32
C CYS A 201 -3.26 -11.41 -0.56
N MET A 202 -4.15 -10.73 0.18
CA MET A 202 -5.58 -10.97 0.15
C MET A 202 -6.29 -10.35 -1.06
N GLU A 203 -5.56 -9.58 -1.90
CA GLU A 203 -6.08 -9.12 -3.19
C GLU A 203 -6.42 -10.28 -4.12
N CYS A 204 -5.78 -11.44 -3.93
CA CYS A 204 -6.01 -12.65 -4.71
C CYS A 204 -6.23 -13.92 -3.86
N HIS A 205 -5.70 -13.99 -2.64
CA HIS A 205 -5.77 -15.19 -1.81
C HIS A 205 -6.80 -15.06 -0.68
N LYS A 206 -7.46 -16.17 -0.35
CA LYS A 206 -8.23 -16.27 0.89
C LYS A 206 -7.31 -16.78 2.01
N PRO A 207 -7.44 -16.25 3.24
CA PRO A 207 -6.66 -16.74 4.35
C PRO A 207 -7.17 -18.12 4.79
N HIS A 208 -6.29 -18.91 5.45
CA HIS A 208 -6.65 -20.24 5.95
C HIS A 208 -7.69 -20.17 7.10
N THR A 209 -7.67 -19.08 7.87
CA THR A 209 -8.72 -18.73 8.83
C THR A 209 -9.07 -17.26 8.66
N SER A 210 -10.27 -16.83 9.08
CA SER A 210 -10.72 -15.44 8.89
C SER A 210 -9.90 -14.40 9.64
N THR A 211 -9.06 -14.81 10.58
CA THR A 211 -8.28 -13.92 11.46
C THR A 211 -6.85 -13.69 10.98
N LEU A 212 -6.34 -14.49 10.03
CA LEU A 212 -4.94 -14.36 9.60
C LEU A 212 -4.70 -13.06 8.84
N THR A 213 -3.66 -12.36 9.29
CA THR A 213 -3.07 -11.17 8.66
C THR A 213 -1.95 -11.56 7.70
N VAL A 214 -1.58 -10.64 6.80
CA VAL A 214 -0.43 -10.83 5.89
C VAL A 214 0.86 -11.20 6.66
N LYS A 215 1.09 -10.58 7.82
CA LYS A 215 2.25 -10.88 8.66
C LYS A 215 2.28 -12.35 9.09
N GLU A 216 1.13 -12.91 9.44
CA GLU A 216 1.01 -14.32 9.84
C GLU A 216 1.11 -15.26 8.65
N CYS A 217 0.63 -14.86 7.46
CA CYS A 217 0.89 -15.61 6.22
C CYS A 217 2.40 -15.78 5.97
N LEU A 218 3.17 -14.69 6.15
CA LEU A 218 4.62 -14.68 5.95
C LEU A 218 5.40 -15.50 6.99
N ALA A 219 4.81 -15.77 8.15
CA ALA A 219 5.42 -16.69 9.12
C ALA A 219 5.49 -18.13 8.57
N CYS A 220 4.61 -18.45 7.62
CA CYS A 220 4.54 -19.78 7.04
C CYS A 220 5.15 -19.90 5.65
N HIS A 221 4.85 -18.96 4.75
CA HIS A 221 5.33 -19.02 3.37
C HIS A 221 5.84 -17.65 2.86
N PRO A 222 7.05 -17.57 2.29
CA PRO A 222 7.51 -16.34 1.63
C PRO A 222 6.73 -16.08 0.33
N VAL A 223 6.43 -14.82 0.01
CA VAL A 223 5.60 -14.47 -1.17
C VAL A 223 6.24 -14.86 -2.50
N HIS A 224 7.56 -14.73 -2.60
CA HIS A 224 8.33 -15.03 -3.82
C HIS A 224 8.79 -16.49 -3.90
N SER A 225 8.54 -17.28 -2.85
CA SER A 225 8.82 -18.71 -2.80
C SER A 225 7.76 -19.47 -1.97
N PRO A 226 6.45 -19.37 -2.34
CA PRO A 226 5.35 -19.75 -1.46
C PRO A 226 5.28 -21.25 -1.13
N LEU A 227 6.00 -22.09 -1.88
CA LEU A 227 6.08 -23.53 -1.61
C LEU A 227 7.13 -23.88 -0.55
N LYS A 228 8.00 -22.94 -0.16
CA LYS A 228 8.94 -23.09 0.96
C LYS A 228 8.22 -22.84 2.28
N ILE A 229 7.35 -23.77 2.65
CA ILE A 229 6.53 -23.69 3.84
C ILE A 229 7.36 -24.06 5.07
N SER A 230 7.41 -23.16 6.03
CA SER A 230 7.84 -23.39 7.41
C SER A 230 6.70 -23.04 8.36
N TYR A 231 6.78 -23.38 9.63
CA TYR A 231 5.86 -22.86 10.65
C TYR A 231 6.44 -23.15 12.04
N PRO A 232 6.15 -22.32 13.06
CA PRO A 232 6.61 -22.57 14.42
C PRO A 232 5.84 -23.71 15.07
N ILE A 233 6.46 -24.37 16.06
CA ILE A 233 5.81 -25.43 16.86
C ILE A 233 4.54 -24.95 17.59
N SER A 234 4.45 -23.65 17.88
CA SER A 234 3.31 -22.99 18.50
C SER A 234 2.15 -22.70 17.53
N THR A 235 2.25 -23.13 16.26
CA THR A 235 1.16 -22.96 15.29
C THR A 235 -0.09 -23.68 15.77
N VAL A 236 -1.19 -22.92 15.84
CA VAL A 236 -2.48 -23.39 16.30
C VAL A 236 -3.12 -24.37 15.30
N ASN A 237 -3.79 -25.41 15.83
CA ASN A 237 -4.26 -26.55 15.04
C ASN A 237 -5.39 -26.20 14.07
N ASP A 238 -6.16 -25.15 14.34
CA ASP A 238 -7.24 -24.68 13.49
C ASP A 238 -6.73 -24.19 12.12
N ILE A 239 -5.54 -23.59 12.05
CA ILE A 239 -4.89 -23.22 10.79
C ILE A 239 -4.66 -24.47 9.93
N CYS A 240 -4.13 -25.54 10.52
CA CYS A 240 -3.96 -26.82 9.83
C CYS A 240 -5.32 -27.44 9.46
N GLY A 241 -6.30 -27.34 10.38
CA GLY A 241 -7.66 -27.85 10.23
C GLY A 241 -8.44 -27.22 9.08
N SER A 242 -8.09 -26.01 8.63
CA SER A 242 -8.69 -25.39 7.44
C SER A 242 -8.59 -26.25 6.18
N CYS A 243 -7.51 -27.01 6.02
CA CYS A 243 -7.33 -27.98 4.94
C CYS A 243 -7.44 -29.43 5.45
N HIS A 244 -7.04 -29.69 6.70
CA HIS A 244 -6.98 -31.01 7.31
C HIS A 244 -8.13 -31.26 8.30
N GLY A 245 -9.35 -30.82 7.94
CA GLY A 245 -10.51 -30.78 8.85
C GLY A 245 -10.88 -32.13 9.45
N VAL A 246 -10.74 -33.22 8.70
CA VAL A 246 -11.06 -34.58 9.19
C VAL A 246 -10.13 -35.00 10.33
N VAL A 247 -8.80 -34.89 10.15
CA VAL A 247 -7.84 -35.29 11.18
C VAL A 247 -7.83 -34.31 12.35
N TYR A 248 -8.05 -33.02 12.08
CA TYR A 248 -8.24 -32.01 13.12
C TYR A 248 -9.46 -32.33 14.00
N GLY A 249 -10.59 -32.69 13.39
CA GLY A 249 -11.79 -33.10 14.11
C GLY A 249 -11.58 -34.34 14.97
N LYS A 250 -10.92 -35.37 14.43
CA LYS A 250 -10.54 -36.57 15.18
C LYS A 250 -9.65 -36.26 16.38
N LEU A 251 -8.57 -35.51 16.17
CA LEU A 251 -7.64 -35.14 17.24
C LEU A 251 -8.34 -34.36 18.36
N LYS A 252 -9.20 -33.40 17.98
CA LYS A 252 -9.98 -32.59 18.94
C LYS A 252 -10.98 -33.41 19.74
N ALA A 253 -11.57 -34.45 19.15
CA ALA A 253 -12.52 -35.35 19.81
C ALA A 253 -11.84 -36.47 20.62
N ASN A 254 -10.56 -36.71 20.40
CA ASN A 254 -9.84 -37.82 21.01
C ASN A 254 -9.48 -37.54 22.48
N ALA A 255 -9.60 -38.56 23.34
CA ALA A 255 -9.31 -38.44 24.78
C ALA A 255 -7.86 -38.83 25.16
N SER A 256 -7.04 -39.26 24.21
CA SER A 256 -5.62 -39.54 24.45
C SER A 256 -4.81 -38.27 24.68
N LYS A 257 -3.60 -38.41 25.26
CA LYS A 257 -2.68 -37.29 25.48
C LYS A 257 -2.26 -36.56 24.20
N HIS A 258 -2.42 -37.17 23.03
CA HIS A 258 -2.10 -36.50 21.78
C HIS A 258 -3.04 -35.32 21.49
N SER A 259 -4.28 -35.33 22.00
CA SER A 259 -5.25 -34.26 21.74
C SER A 259 -4.86 -32.91 22.32
N THR A 260 -3.92 -32.87 23.27
CA THR A 260 -3.38 -31.63 23.84
C THR A 260 -2.18 -31.07 23.07
N LEU A 261 -1.67 -31.78 22.07
CA LEU A 261 -0.51 -31.35 21.29
C LEU A 261 -0.91 -30.47 20.10
N THR A 262 -0.02 -29.56 19.73
CA THR A 262 -0.14 -28.87 18.44
C THR A 262 0.24 -29.82 17.30
N CYS A 263 -0.37 -29.67 16.13
CA CYS A 263 -0.01 -30.41 14.92
C CYS A 263 1.48 -30.21 14.62
N ALA A 264 1.97 -28.99 14.78
CA ALA A 264 3.37 -28.62 14.53
C ALA A 264 4.37 -29.23 15.54
N SER A 265 3.93 -29.72 16.70
CA SER A 265 4.78 -30.46 17.64
C SER A 265 5.28 -31.78 17.07
N CYS A 266 4.47 -32.44 16.26
CA CYS A 266 4.82 -33.72 15.63
C CYS A 266 5.19 -33.53 14.15
N HIS A 267 4.43 -32.72 13.44
CA HIS A 267 4.66 -32.42 12.03
C HIS A 267 5.59 -31.22 11.89
N THR A 268 6.90 -31.41 12.09
CA THR A 268 7.88 -30.30 12.09
C THR A 268 8.12 -29.66 10.72
N LYS A 269 7.66 -30.30 9.64
CA LYS A 269 7.72 -29.80 8.26
C LYS A 269 6.41 -30.13 7.55
N HIS A 270 5.99 -29.26 6.64
CA HIS A 270 4.80 -29.54 5.84
C HIS A 270 5.01 -30.81 4.99
N ARG A 271 4.01 -31.70 4.95
CA ARG A 271 4.06 -33.04 4.31
C ARG A 271 5.03 -34.04 4.96
N PHE A 272 5.52 -33.77 6.16
CA PHE A 272 6.25 -34.76 6.95
C PHE A 272 5.30 -35.50 7.89
N ILE A 273 5.43 -36.82 7.98
CA ILE A 273 4.72 -37.66 8.96
C ILE A 273 5.79 -38.35 9.82
N PRO A 274 5.84 -38.07 11.14
CA PRO A 274 6.81 -38.71 12.02
C PRO A 274 6.48 -40.19 12.23
N LYS A 275 7.48 -40.96 12.64
CA LYS A 275 7.30 -42.34 13.09
C LYS A 275 6.89 -42.35 14.56
N CYS A 276 6.18 -43.39 14.99
CA CYS A 276 5.81 -43.53 16.40
C CYS A 276 7.05 -43.60 17.29
N GLU A 277 8.09 -44.25 16.80
CA GLU A 277 9.38 -44.47 17.47
C GLU A 277 10.21 -43.19 17.65
N ASP A 278 9.86 -42.10 16.96
CA ASP A 278 10.53 -40.81 17.16
C ASP A 278 10.25 -40.23 18.56
N CYS A 279 9.20 -40.72 19.24
CA CYS A 279 8.81 -40.28 20.59
C CYS A 279 8.45 -41.42 21.54
N HIS A 280 8.02 -42.58 21.03
CA HIS A 280 7.63 -43.72 21.84
C HIS A 280 8.70 -44.82 21.84
N SER A 281 9.06 -45.30 23.01
CA SER A 281 9.75 -46.58 23.16
C SER A 281 8.86 -47.72 22.67
N LYS A 282 9.46 -48.82 22.22
CA LYS A 282 8.78 -50.05 21.80
C LYS A 282 7.99 -50.65 22.98
N PRO A 283 6.66 -50.49 23.04
CA PRO A 283 5.88 -50.89 24.22
C PRO A 283 5.51 -52.39 24.20
N HIS A 284 5.76 -53.06 23.08
CA HIS A 284 5.49 -54.48 22.86
C HIS A 284 6.78 -55.28 22.70
N GLY A 285 6.71 -56.58 23.02
CA GLY A 285 7.83 -57.50 22.82
C GLY A 285 8.20 -57.71 21.34
N GLU A 286 9.45 -58.10 21.09
CA GLU A 286 10.03 -58.19 19.75
C GLU A 286 9.24 -59.12 18.81
N ALA A 287 8.70 -60.23 19.31
CA ALA A 287 7.93 -61.17 18.51
C ALA A 287 6.68 -60.52 17.89
N LEU A 288 6.01 -59.64 18.63
CA LEU A 288 4.81 -58.95 18.14
C LEU A 288 5.18 -57.86 17.13
N LEU A 289 6.22 -57.06 17.43
CA LEU A 289 6.70 -56.00 16.54
C LEU A 289 7.28 -56.55 15.24
N LYS A 290 7.89 -57.74 15.27
CA LYS A 290 8.36 -58.44 14.06
C LYS A 290 7.20 -58.92 13.19
N LYS A 291 6.10 -59.37 13.81
CA LYS A 291 4.90 -59.84 13.10
C LYS A 291 4.03 -58.69 12.59
N PHE A 292 3.98 -57.58 13.32
CA PHE A 292 3.18 -56.38 13.02
C PHE A 292 4.08 -55.14 13.10
N PRO A 293 4.82 -54.83 12.01
CA PRO A 293 5.77 -53.72 12.01
C PRO A 293 5.10 -52.34 11.98
N ASN A 294 3.82 -52.24 11.58
CA ASN A 294 3.09 -50.98 11.52
C ASN A 294 2.16 -50.84 12.73
N CYS A 295 2.45 -49.88 13.61
CA CYS A 295 1.64 -49.65 14.81
C CYS A 295 0.18 -49.32 14.49
N ALA A 296 -0.06 -48.65 13.35
CA ALA A 296 -1.39 -48.20 12.92
C ALA A 296 -2.35 -49.35 12.58
N ASP A 297 -1.86 -50.57 12.35
CA ASP A 297 -2.71 -51.74 12.06
C ASP A 297 -3.64 -52.06 13.25
N CYS A 298 -3.20 -51.75 14.48
CA CYS A 298 -3.98 -51.91 15.70
C CYS A 298 -4.32 -50.57 16.38
N HIS A 299 -3.46 -49.56 16.23
CA HIS A 299 -3.62 -48.26 16.90
C HIS A 299 -4.31 -47.20 16.05
N VAL A 300 -4.80 -47.54 14.85
CA VAL A 300 -5.56 -46.71 13.89
C VAL A 300 -4.80 -45.46 13.40
N GLY A 301 -4.36 -44.59 14.30
CA GLY A 301 -3.48 -43.46 14.04
C GLY A 301 -3.36 -42.53 15.25
N ALA A 302 -2.27 -41.75 15.31
CA ALA A 302 -1.97 -40.86 16.45
C ALA A 302 -3.07 -39.80 16.72
N HIS A 303 -3.84 -39.42 15.69
CA HIS A 303 -4.95 -38.47 15.80
C HIS A 303 -6.26 -39.09 16.30
N ASP A 304 -6.34 -40.41 16.38
CA ASP A 304 -7.57 -41.14 16.68
C ASP A 304 -7.27 -42.43 17.45
N LEU A 305 -6.34 -42.34 18.41
CA LEU A 305 -5.92 -43.48 19.22
C LEU A 305 -7.10 -44.02 20.04
N PRO A 306 -7.35 -45.34 20.03
CA PRO A 306 -8.33 -45.95 20.92
C PRO A 306 -7.90 -45.77 22.38
N SER A 307 -8.50 -44.83 23.08
CA SER A 307 -8.34 -44.65 24.52
C SER A 307 -9.60 -45.14 25.23
N LYS A 308 -9.48 -45.87 26.35
CA LYS A 308 -10.62 -46.09 27.24
C LYS A 308 -11.19 -44.71 27.62
N SER A 309 -12.45 -44.45 27.31
CA SER A 309 -13.13 -43.25 27.76
C SER A 309 -12.98 -43.19 29.27
N ILE A 310 -12.29 -42.18 29.79
CA ILE A 310 -12.36 -41.86 31.21
C ILE A 310 -13.75 -41.24 31.36
N SER A 311 -14.75 -42.06 31.72
CA SER A 311 -16.02 -41.53 32.20
C SER A 311 -15.70 -40.56 33.33
N LYS A 312 -16.08 -39.30 33.14
CA LYS A 312 -16.14 -38.31 34.22
C LYS A 312 -17.22 -38.71 35.20
#